data_AF-A0A6L9SJD3-F1
#
_entry.id   AF-A0A6L9SJD3-F1
#
_cell.length_a   1.000
_cell.length_b   1.000
_cell.length_c   1.000
_cell.angle_alpha   90.00
_cell.angle_beta   90.00
_cell.angle_gamma   90.00
#
_symmetry.space_group_name_H-M   'P 1'
#
loop_
_entity.id
_entity.type
_entity.pdbx_description
1 polymer ?
#
loop_
_entity_poly.entity_id
_entity_poly.type
_entity_poly.pdbx_seq_one_letter_code
_entity_poly.pdbx_strand_id
1 'polypeptide(L)'
;MTDRSHVSIETLEKAFELLITHVRETKGSSLLLEKDYYWAIPPEQLYDVYHQPSRLTIGQLSECLDHLQAMIDAPTGTVSYGLVWLGDLLRATGHLLVE
;
A
#
# COMPACT_ATOMS: atom_id res chain seq x y z
N MET A 1 12.65 22.83 -0.97
CA MET A 1 11.25 23.31 -0.96
C MET A 1 10.40 22.18 -0.41
N THR A 2 9.60 22.42 0.63
CA THR A 2 8.64 21.42 1.11
C THR A 2 7.34 21.70 0.37
N ASP A 3 7.21 21.19 -0.85
CA ASP A 3 5.94 21.26 -1.57
C ASP A 3 4.92 20.43 -0.79
N ARG A 4 3.99 21.12 -0.13
CA ARG A 4 2.91 20.48 0.62
C ARG A 4 1.76 20.23 -0.33
N SER A 5 1.37 18.97 -0.46
CA SER A 5 0.18 18.60 -1.20
C SER A 5 -1.00 18.46 -0.23
N HIS A 6 -2.14 19.05 -0.60
CA HIS A 6 -3.41 18.78 0.06
C HIS A 6 -4.13 17.68 -0.73
N VAL A 7 -4.62 16.67 -0.01
CA VAL A 7 -5.40 15.58 -0.60
C VAL A 7 -6.82 15.63 -0.04
N SER A 8 -7.81 15.53 -0.93
CA SER A 8 -9.21 15.37 -0.52
C SER A 8 -9.50 13.91 -0.21
N ILE A 9 -10.13 13.65 0.93
CA ILE A 9 -10.59 12.30 1.28
C ILE A 9 -11.60 11.79 0.25
N GLU A 10 -12.50 12.65 -0.24
CA GLU A 10 -13.46 12.30 -1.29
C GLU A 10 -12.76 11.85 -2.58
N THR A 11 -11.63 12.46 -2.93
CA THR A 11 -10.83 12.02 -4.08
C THR A 11 -10.23 10.64 -3.86
N LEU A 12 -9.73 10.36 -2.64
CA LEU A 12 -9.17 9.05 -2.31
C LEU A 12 -10.24 7.95 -2.34
N GLU A 13 -11.43 8.22 -1.81
CA GLU A 13 -12.56 7.29 -1.82
C GLU A 13 -12.96 6.94 -3.26
N LYS A 14 -13.20 7.95 -4.10
CA LYS A 14 -13.57 7.76 -5.52
C LYS A 14 -12.49 7.03 -6.30
N ALA A 15 -11.22 7.36 -6.07
CA ALA A 15 -10.11 6.68 -6.73
C ALA A 15 -10.01 5.22 -6.30
N PHE A 16 -10.15 4.93 -5.00
CA PHE A 16 -10.11 3.57 -4.49
C PHE A 16 -11.22 2.70 -5.07
N GLU A 17 -12.47 3.18 -5.06
CA GLU A 17 -13.63 2.46 -5.60
C GLU A 17 -13.45 2.15 -7.10
N LEU A 18 -13.01 3.13 -7.89
CA LEU A 18 -12.72 2.95 -9.31
C LEU A 18 -11.64 1.88 -9.55
N LEU A 19 -10.51 2.01 -8.86
CA LEU A 19 -9.34 1.15 -9.09
C LEU A 19 -9.60 -0.28 -8.63
N ILE A 20 -10.24 -0.49 -7.48
CA ILE A 20 -10.52 -1.86 -6.99
C ILE A 20 -11.57 -2.56 -7.85
N THR A 21 -12.53 -1.81 -8.40
CA THR A 21 -13.48 -2.32 -9.39
C THR A 21 -12.76 -2.77 -10.66
N HIS A 22 -11.87 -1.92 -11.19
CA HIS A 22 -11.07 -2.24 -12.37
C HIS A 22 -10.19 -3.49 -12.18
N VAL A 23 -9.56 -3.64 -11.00
CA VAL A 23 -8.78 -4.85 -10.65
C VAL A 23 -9.66 -6.09 -10.73
N ARG A 24 -10.86 -6.03 -10.13
CA ARG A 24 -11.80 -7.15 -10.09
C ARG A 24 -12.28 -7.55 -11.48
N GLU A 25 -12.57 -6.57 -12.33
CA GLU A 25 -12.98 -6.81 -13.72
C GLU A 25 -11.86 -7.43 -14.56
N THR A 26 -10.61 -7.02 -14.31
CA THR A 26 -9.46 -7.44 -15.14
C THR A 26 -8.84 -8.78 -14.70
N LYS A 27 -8.76 -9.03 -13.39
CA LYS A 27 -8.07 -10.21 -12.82
C LYS A 27 -9.00 -11.17 -12.08
N GLY A 28 -10.28 -10.82 -11.90
CA GLY A 28 -11.25 -11.62 -11.16
C GLY A 28 -11.18 -11.41 -9.65
N SER A 29 -11.56 -12.44 -8.88
CA SER A 29 -11.73 -12.33 -7.42
C SER A 29 -10.46 -12.62 -6.62
N SER A 30 -9.38 -13.05 -7.26
CA SER A 30 -8.11 -13.38 -6.63
C SER A 30 -6.95 -13.13 -7.57
N LEU A 31 -5.82 -12.71 -7.03
CA LEU A 31 -4.59 -12.45 -7.75
C LEU A 31 -3.42 -13.15 -7.04
N LEU A 32 -2.47 -13.65 -7.83
CA LEU A 32 -1.23 -14.25 -7.31
C LEU A 32 -0.13 -13.19 -7.28
N LEU A 33 0.39 -12.89 -6.10
CA LEU A 33 1.58 -12.05 -5.91
C LEU A 33 2.82 -12.95 -5.94
N GLU A 34 3.53 -13.03 -7.08
CA GLU A 34 4.69 -13.95 -7.23
C GLU A 34 5.89 -13.56 -6.37
N LYS A 35 5.99 -12.28 -5.99
CA LYS A 35 7.09 -11.73 -5.19
C LYS A 35 6.53 -11.20 -3.88
N ASP A 36 6.95 -11.79 -2.77
CA ASP A 36 6.44 -11.45 -1.44
C ASP A 36 7.27 -10.35 -0.75
N TYR A 37 8.59 -10.39 -0.92
CA TYR A 37 9.50 -9.44 -0.28
C TYR A 37 9.80 -8.23 -1.16
N TYR A 38 9.89 -7.06 -0.54
CA TYR A 38 10.31 -5.81 -1.17
C TYR A 38 11.23 -4.99 -0.27
N TRP A 39 12.05 -4.14 -0.89
CA TRP A 39 12.80 -3.13 -0.17
C TRP A 39 11.86 -2.03 0.30
N ALA A 40 11.83 -1.78 1.60
CA ALA A 40 11.10 -0.68 2.21
C ALA A 40 12.09 0.37 2.74
N ILE A 41 11.71 1.63 2.64
CA ILE A 41 12.44 2.73 3.27
C ILE A 41 11.62 3.16 4.50
N PRO A 42 12.24 3.28 5.69
CA PRO A 42 11.53 3.74 6.88
C PRO A 42 10.87 5.12 6.67
N PRO A 43 9.66 5.38 7.22
CA PRO A 43 8.92 6.62 6.97
C PRO A 43 9.70 7.91 7.25
N GLU A 44 10.58 7.89 8.26
CA GLU A 44 11.44 9.02 8.63
C GLU A 44 12.51 9.36 7.58
N GLN A 45 12.84 8.41 6.69
CA GLN A 45 13.80 8.59 5.58
C GLN A 45 13.10 8.64 4.22
N LEU A 46 11.88 8.09 4.10
CA LEU A 46 11.16 7.94 2.84
C LEU A 46 10.93 9.26 2.11
N TYR A 47 10.70 10.34 2.85
CA TYR A 47 10.37 11.66 2.30
C TYR A 47 11.57 12.63 2.24
N ASP A 48 12.74 12.22 2.74
CA ASP A 48 13.96 13.02 2.64
C ASP A 48 14.71 12.70 1.34
N VAL A 49 14.24 13.27 0.23
CA VAL A 49 14.81 13.02 -1.10
C VAL A 49 16.21 13.63 -1.30
N TYR A 50 16.71 14.43 -0.35
CA TYR A 50 18.02 15.06 -0.44
C TYR A 50 19.13 14.21 0.17
N HIS A 51 18.76 13.22 0.99
CA HIS A 51 19.70 12.29 1.60
C HIS A 51 19.35 10.87 1.19
N GLN A 52 20.36 10.12 0.74
CA GLN A 52 20.15 8.70 0.46
C GLN A 52 19.75 7.98 1.76
N PRO A 53 18.75 7.08 1.72
CA PRO A 53 18.38 6.29 2.89
C PRO A 53 19.59 5.52 3.41
N SER A 54 19.92 5.76 4.67
CA SER A 54 21.00 5.08 5.39
C SER A 54 20.65 3.62 5.73
N ARG A 55 19.35 3.31 5.76
CA ARG A 55 18.83 1.97 6.05
C ARG A 55 17.70 1.63 5.10
N LEU A 56 17.84 0.49 4.44
CA LEU A 56 16.72 -0.21 3.82
C LEU A 56 16.22 -1.30 4.78
N THR A 57 14.91 -1.44 4.87
CA THR A 57 14.25 -2.54 5.55
C THR A 57 13.62 -3.47 4.53
N ILE A 58 13.17 -4.63 4.98
CA ILE A 58 12.45 -5.58 4.15
C ILE A 58 10.99 -5.51 4.58
N GLY A 59 10.11 -5.28 3.62
CA GLY A 59 8.67 -5.49 3.79
C GLY A 59 8.26 -6.83 3.19
N GLN A 60 7.12 -7.34 3.65
CA GLN A 60 6.55 -8.61 3.21
C GLN A 60 5.05 -8.44 2.93
N LEU A 61 4.59 -8.80 1.73
CA LEU A 61 3.20 -8.60 1.30
C LEU A 61 2.24 -9.54 2.04
N SER A 62 2.65 -10.77 2.33
CA SER A 62 1.86 -11.70 3.13
C SER A 62 1.65 -11.19 4.56
N GLU A 63 2.67 -10.57 5.16
CA GLU A 63 2.55 -9.94 6.49
C GLU A 63 1.58 -8.76 6.45
N CYS A 64 1.61 -7.95 5.39
CA CYS A 64 0.64 -6.88 5.18
C CYS A 64 -0.79 -7.42 5.07
N LEU A 65 -0.98 -8.55 4.37
CA LEU A 65 -2.27 -9.22 4.23
C LEU A 65 -2.77 -9.75 5.58
N ASP A 66 -1.91 -10.42 6.35
CA ASP A 66 -2.23 -10.94 7.67
C ASP A 66 -2.68 -9.82 8.62
N HIS A 67 -1.97 -8.69 8.60
CA HIS A 67 -2.33 -7.52 9.39
C HIS A 67 -3.68 -6.90 8.99
N LEU A 68 -3.98 -6.82 7.69
CA LEU A 68 -5.30 -6.36 7.23
C LEU A 68 -6.42 -7.31 7.64
N GLN A 69 -6.21 -8.62 7.53
CA GLN A 69 -7.20 -9.61 7.92
C GLN A 69 -7.48 -9.52 9.44
N ALA A 70 -6.42 -9.46 10.25
CA ALA A 70 -6.55 -9.29 11.70
C ALA A 70 -7.29 -7.99 12.06
N MET A 71 -7.04 -6.89 11.33
CA MET A 71 -7.73 -5.62 11.52
C MET A 71 -9.22 -5.69 11.17
N ILE A 72 -9.59 -6.41 10.10
CA ILE A 72 -10.99 -6.62 9.70
C ILE A 72 -11.73 -7.44 10.77
N ASP A 73 -11.09 -8.48 11.29
CA ASP A 73 -11.68 -9.40 12.26
C ASP A 73 -11.82 -8.77 13.66
N ALA A 74 -10.85 -7.94 14.05
CA ALA A 74 -10.85 -7.23 15.33
C ALA A 74 -10.34 -5.78 15.17
N PRO A 75 -11.23 -4.83 14.83
CA PRO A 75 -10.85 -3.43 14.69
C PRO A 75 -10.36 -2.85 16.02
N THR A 76 -9.04 -2.66 16.14
CA THR A 76 -8.35 -2.07 17.31
C THR A 76 -7.65 -0.76 16.93
N GLY A 77 -6.82 -0.18 17.82
CA GLY A 77 -6.08 1.06 17.56
C GLY A 77 -5.12 1.03 16.36
N THR A 78 -4.92 -0.13 15.73
CA THR A 78 -4.05 -0.33 14.55
C THR A 78 -4.73 0.03 13.22
N VAL A 79 -6.02 0.37 13.22
CA VAL A 79 -6.77 0.74 12.01
C VAL A 79 -6.10 1.86 11.21
N SER A 80 -5.46 2.82 11.89
CA SER A 80 -4.77 3.93 11.22
C SER A 80 -3.55 3.50 10.41
N TYR A 81 -2.81 2.46 10.83
CA TYR A 81 -1.67 1.95 10.07
C TYR A 81 -2.12 1.01 8.93
N GLY A 82 -3.38 0.57 8.93
CA GLY A 82 -3.98 -0.24 7.88
C GLY A 82 -3.85 0.36 6.48
N LEU A 83 -3.84 1.70 6.36
CA LEU A 83 -3.62 2.38 5.08
C LEU A 83 -2.23 2.12 4.49
N VAL A 84 -1.21 1.90 5.34
CA VAL A 84 0.16 1.60 4.88
C VAL A 84 0.22 0.18 4.31
N TRP A 85 -0.28 -0.82 5.05
CA TRP A 85 -0.34 -2.21 4.58
C TRP A 85 -1.19 -2.36 3.31
N LEU A 86 -2.34 -1.68 3.26
CA LEU A 86 -3.18 -1.65 2.06
C LEU A 86 -2.44 -0.99 0.89
N GLY A 87 -1.76 0.12 1.13
CA GLY A 87 -0.98 0.82 0.11
C GLY A 87 0.11 -0.04 -0.53
N ASP A 88 0.81 -0.84 0.26
CA ASP A 88 1.86 -1.73 -0.27
C ASP A 88 1.26 -2.88 -1.11
N LEU A 89 0.13 -3.47 -0.69
CA LEU A 89 -0.59 -4.48 -1.48
C LEU A 89 -1.18 -3.91 -2.77
N LEU A 90 -1.76 -2.71 -2.72
CA LEU A 90 -2.29 -2.03 -3.91
C LEU A 90 -1.17 -1.69 -4.90
N ARG A 91 0.01 -1.28 -4.41
CA ARG A 91 1.18 -1.04 -5.26
C ARG A 91 1.63 -2.30 -5.98
N ALA A 92 1.77 -3.41 -5.25
CA ALA A 92 2.12 -4.70 -5.83
C ALA A 92 1.09 -5.18 -6.85
N THR A 93 -0.20 -5.00 -6.55
CA THR A 93 -1.30 -5.31 -7.47
C THR A 93 -1.22 -4.49 -8.75
N GLY A 94 -0.93 -3.19 -8.65
CA GLY A 94 -0.77 -2.30 -9.80
C GLY A 94 0.36 -2.74 -10.73
N HIS A 95 1.48 -3.22 -10.19
CA HIS A 95 2.60 -3.75 -11.00
C HIS A 95 2.23 -5.00 -11.81
N LEU A 96 1.17 -5.73 -11.44
CA LEU A 96 0.66 -6.87 -12.21
C LEU A 96 -0.34 -6.48 -13.32
N LEU A 97 -0.79 -5.21 -13.33
CA LEU A 97 -1.75 -4.68 -14.30
C LEU A 97 -1.08 -3.91 -15.43
N VAL A 98 0.11 -3.36 -15.20
CA VAL A 98 0.86 -2.63 -16.22
C VAL A 98 1.78 -3.62 -16.95
N GLU A 99 1.51 -3.85 -18.24
CA GLU A 99 2.39 -4.58 -19.16
C GLU A 99 3.56 -3.72 -19.64
#